data_AF-A0A7K0LLS4-F1
#
_entry.id   AF-A0A7K0LLS4-F1
#
_cell.length_a   1.000
_cell.length_b   1.000
_cell.length_c   1.000
_cell.angle_alpha   90.00
_cell.angle_beta   90.00
_cell.angle_gamma   90.00
#
_symmetry.space_group_name_H-M   'P 1'
#
loop_
_entity.id
_entity.type
_entity.pdbx_description
1 polymer ?
#
loop_
_entity_poly.entity_id
_entity_poly.type
_entity_poly.pdbx_seq_one_letter_code
_entity_poly.pdbx_strand_id
1 'polypeptide(L)'
;MVPVTGNFQAETALNPLAQQALMAAFESGWADPKKIGQQPNQAAILRNNAIESLAHHLKVTPDQIEITGEVGLSYFLSLAGFLTLDKILHYGAGDRSGVIATVRSHQGATNEIALLPDGRINFASAAIKESSVLALQLANGESGAINALPKNLPEDLLIAVDATASGARIPLPARWDSAAFDSRAWAGPGGLAIVAIRNSAHWKNPLPHISSARRTYGTYSLPLLLASAVALENFKPEDRTIRRYNEQIRTTVKSAIPDAIIAGNLDTAMPHLVSLVFPGT
;
A
#
# COMPACT_ATOMS: atom_id res chain seq x y z
N MET A 1 3.23 26.67 -1.38
CA MET A 1 1.84 26.72 -0.87
C MET A 1 1.24 25.35 -1.16
N VAL A 2 1.10 24.48 -0.17
CA VAL A 2 0.45 23.18 -0.35
C VAL A 2 -1.02 23.47 -0.66
N PRO A 3 -1.63 22.90 -1.70
CA PRO A 3 -3.04 23.13 -1.93
C PRO A 3 -3.80 22.52 -0.76
N VAL A 4 -4.39 23.37 0.09
CA VAL A 4 -5.66 23.01 0.75
C VAL A 4 -6.51 22.52 -0.40
N THR A 5 -6.95 21.25 -0.39
CA THR A 5 -7.64 20.59 -1.50
C THR A 5 -8.74 21.49 -2.03
N GLY A 6 -8.42 22.31 -3.04
CA GLY A 6 -9.23 23.49 -3.37
C GLY A 6 -10.64 23.13 -3.83
N ASN A 7 -10.85 21.86 -4.17
CA ASN A 7 -12.09 21.31 -4.71
C ASN A 7 -12.44 19.88 -4.19
N PHE A 8 -11.82 19.37 -3.12
CA PHE A 8 -12.08 18.01 -2.58
C PHE A 8 -12.14 16.89 -3.66
N GLN A 9 -11.31 16.98 -4.71
CA GLN A 9 -11.37 16.03 -5.84
C GLN A 9 -10.96 14.60 -5.44
N ALA A 10 -10.10 14.46 -4.42
CA ALA A 10 -9.69 13.21 -3.79
C ALA A 10 -9.06 13.53 -2.42
N GLU A 11 -8.83 12.50 -1.60
CA GLU A 11 -8.11 12.61 -0.32
C GLU A 11 -6.69 13.17 -0.50
N THR A 12 -5.98 12.72 -1.54
CA THR A 12 -4.65 13.23 -1.93
C THR A 12 -4.73 13.87 -3.30
N ALA A 13 -4.27 15.12 -3.42
CA ALA A 13 -4.17 15.79 -4.72
C ALA A 13 -3.16 15.08 -5.64
N LEU A 14 -3.50 14.94 -6.91
CA LEU A 14 -2.57 14.41 -7.91
C LEU A 14 -1.35 15.33 -8.03
N ASN A 15 -0.16 14.75 -8.02
CA ASN A 15 1.08 15.49 -8.24
C ASN A 15 1.01 16.25 -9.58
N PRO A 16 1.31 17.57 -9.64
CA PRO A 16 1.21 18.34 -10.87
C PRO A 16 2.05 17.80 -12.04
N LEU A 17 3.23 17.24 -11.76
CA LEU A 17 4.07 16.60 -12.78
C LEU A 17 3.45 15.29 -13.26
N ALA A 18 2.81 14.53 -12.35
CA ALA A 18 2.06 13.34 -12.73
C ALA A 18 0.83 13.66 -13.57
N GLN A 19 0.15 14.79 -13.31
CA GLN A 19 -0.95 15.28 -14.14
C GLN A 19 -0.49 15.61 -15.56
N GLN A 20 0.64 16.31 -15.70
CA GLN A 20 1.24 16.60 -17.01
C GLN A 20 1.64 15.32 -17.74
N ALA A 21 2.31 14.40 -17.04
CA ALA A 21 2.70 13.10 -17.58
C ALA A 21 1.49 12.27 -18.02
N LEU A 22 0.40 12.30 -17.25
CA LEU A 22 -0.84 11.59 -17.60
C LEU A 22 -1.43 12.09 -18.92
N MET A 23 -1.51 13.42 -19.10
CA MET A 23 -2.03 14.01 -20.34
C MET A 23 -1.16 13.66 -21.55
N ALA A 24 0.16 13.79 -21.43
CA ALA A 24 1.10 13.40 -22.49
C ALA A 24 1.05 11.89 -22.78
N ALA A 25 0.84 11.06 -21.76
CA ALA A 25 0.75 9.61 -21.92
C ALA A 25 -0.51 9.16 -22.65
N PHE A 26 -1.60 9.94 -22.69
CA PHE A 26 -2.77 9.59 -23.51
C PHE A 26 -2.49 9.69 -25.02
N GLU A 27 -1.56 10.56 -25.44
CA GLU A 27 -1.19 10.71 -26.84
C GLU A 27 -0.37 9.52 -27.37
N SER A 28 0.39 8.86 -26.49
CA SER A 28 1.43 7.87 -26.87
C SER A 28 1.36 6.52 -26.15
N GLY A 29 0.61 6.41 -25.06
CA GLY A 29 0.57 5.26 -24.14
C GLY A 29 -0.60 4.30 -24.36
N TRP A 30 -1.28 4.36 -25.50
CA TRP A 30 -2.44 3.49 -25.80
C TRP A 30 -2.06 2.19 -26.52
N ALA A 31 -0.87 2.12 -27.14
CA ALA A 31 -0.43 0.95 -27.89
C ALA A 31 -0.14 -0.23 -26.96
N ASP A 32 -0.50 -1.45 -27.40
CA ASP A 32 -0.22 -2.68 -26.65
C ASP A 32 1.28 -3.01 -26.70
N PRO A 33 2.01 -2.94 -25.57
CA PRO A 33 3.46 -3.16 -25.52
C PRO A 33 3.87 -4.61 -25.85
N LYS A 34 2.92 -5.54 -26.03
CA LYS A 34 3.18 -6.93 -26.41
C LYS A 34 3.16 -7.16 -27.92
N LYS A 35 2.75 -6.15 -28.71
CA LYS A 35 2.67 -6.26 -30.18
C LYS A 35 3.99 -5.83 -30.83
N ILE A 36 4.11 -6.13 -32.12
CA ILE A 36 5.30 -5.78 -32.92
C ILE A 36 5.00 -4.49 -33.69
N GLY A 37 5.91 -3.52 -33.65
CA GLY A 37 5.81 -2.28 -34.41
C GLY A 37 6.42 -1.10 -33.66
N GLN A 38 6.52 0.07 -34.30
CA GLN A 38 7.16 1.25 -33.69
C GLN A 38 6.41 1.73 -32.43
N GLN A 39 5.09 1.88 -32.49
CA GLN A 39 4.28 2.36 -31.36
C GLN A 39 4.25 1.34 -30.20
N PRO A 40 4.00 0.02 -30.43
CA PRO A 40 4.17 -1.00 -29.40
C PRO A 40 5.56 -1.01 -28.73
N ASN A 41 6.64 -0.91 -29.53
CA ASN A 41 8.00 -0.88 -29.00
C ASN A 41 8.24 0.33 -28.09
N GLN A 42 7.75 1.52 -28.51
CA GLN A 42 7.82 2.72 -27.68
C GLN A 42 7.04 2.55 -26.38
N ALA A 43 5.82 1.99 -26.44
CA ALA A 43 5.02 1.70 -25.25
C ALA A 43 5.71 0.70 -24.31
N ALA A 44 6.40 -0.31 -24.86
CA ALA A 44 7.17 -1.28 -24.08
C ALA A 44 8.36 -0.62 -23.35
N ILE A 45 9.09 0.26 -24.03
CA ILE A 45 10.20 1.04 -23.43
C ILE A 45 9.66 1.91 -22.29
N LEU A 46 8.60 2.68 -22.54
CA LEU A 46 7.98 3.55 -21.52
C LEU A 46 7.50 2.74 -20.31
N ARG A 47 6.82 1.61 -20.54
CA ARG A 47 6.36 0.70 -19.49
C ARG A 47 7.53 0.21 -18.64
N ASN A 48 8.61 -0.26 -19.28
CA ASN A 48 9.75 -0.84 -18.58
C ASN A 48 10.46 0.22 -17.73
N ASN A 49 10.69 1.42 -18.29
CA ASN A 49 11.28 2.54 -17.55
C ASN A 49 10.43 2.94 -16.34
N ALA A 50 9.10 2.93 -16.47
CA ALA A 50 8.20 3.22 -15.35
C ALA A 50 8.27 2.15 -14.26
N ILE A 51 8.31 0.86 -14.64
CA ILE A 51 8.47 -0.24 -13.68
C ILE A 51 9.82 -0.14 -12.95
N GLU A 52 10.91 0.16 -13.67
CA GLU A 52 12.23 0.36 -13.08
C GLU A 52 12.25 1.53 -12.10
N SER A 53 11.66 2.67 -12.47
CA SER A 53 11.55 3.83 -11.59
C SER A 53 10.74 3.51 -10.33
N LEU A 54 9.58 2.85 -10.47
CA LEU A 54 8.76 2.41 -9.33
C LEU A 54 9.53 1.46 -8.42
N ALA A 55 10.19 0.45 -8.98
CA ALA A 55 10.99 -0.52 -8.24
C ALA A 55 12.09 0.17 -7.41
N HIS A 56 12.84 1.07 -8.04
CA HIS A 56 13.93 1.81 -7.39
C HIS A 56 13.45 2.62 -6.17
N HIS A 57 12.33 3.33 -6.30
CA HIS A 57 11.80 4.19 -5.24
C HIS A 57 11.08 3.40 -4.15
N LEU A 58 10.42 2.29 -4.49
CA LEU A 58 9.79 1.38 -3.52
C LEU A 58 10.78 0.39 -2.87
N LYS A 59 12.05 0.38 -3.28
CA LYS A 59 13.11 -0.51 -2.78
C LYS A 59 12.79 -1.99 -3.00
N VAL A 60 12.21 -2.30 -4.15
CA VAL A 60 11.97 -3.66 -4.66
C VAL A 60 12.68 -3.84 -6.01
N THR A 61 12.65 -5.02 -6.60
CA THR A 61 13.22 -5.26 -7.94
C THR A 61 12.12 -5.32 -9.02
N PRO A 62 12.41 -4.95 -10.29
CA PRO A 62 11.41 -4.97 -11.37
C PRO A 62 10.72 -6.33 -11.57
N ASP A 63 11.44 -7.44 -11.37
CA ASP A 63 10.90 -8.81 -11.49
C ASP A 63 9.96 -9.20 -10.35
N GLN A 64 9.97 -8.45 -9.23
CA GLN A 64 9.03 -8.64 -8.13
C GLN A 64 7.69 -7.91 -8.37
N ILE A 65 7.63 -6.97 -9.32
CA ILE A 65 6.47 -6.10 -9.50
C ILE A 65 5.40 -6.73 -10.40
N GLU A 66 4.17 -6.71 -9.91
CA GLU A 66 2.94 -6.90 -10.67
C GLU A 66 2.10 -5.61 -10.58
N ILE A 67 1.62 -5.13 -11.73
CA ILE A 67 0.76 -3.94 -11.79
C ILE A 67 -0.70 -4.37 -11.92
N THR A 68 -1.57 -3.81 -11.10
CA THR A 68 -3.02 -4.01 -11.15
C THR A 68 -3.76 -2.69 -11.30
N GLY A 69 -4.86 -2.71 -12.06
CA GLY A 69 -5.75 -1.56 -12.23
C GLY A 69 -6.79 -1.42 -11.10
N GLU A 70 -6.97 -2.46 -10.29
CA GLU A 70 -7.90 -2.48 -9.16
C GLU A 70 -7.11 -2.57 -7.85
N VAL A 71 -7.29 -1.56 -6.99
CA VAL A 71 -6.60 -1.48 -5.69
C VAL A 71 -7.19 -2.51 -4.73
N GLY A 72 -8.50 -2.72 -4.73
CA GLY A 72 -9.14 -3.76 -3.91
C GLY A 72 -8.56 -5.16 -4.16
N LEU A 73 -8.17 -5.43 -5.41
CA LEU A 73 -7.57 -6.69 -5.81
C LEU A 73 -6.12 -6.84 -5.34
N SER A 74 -5.39 -5.75 -5.09
CA SER A 74 -3.99 -5.83 -4.66
C SER A 74 -3.85 -6.42 -3.26
N TYR A 75 -4.75 -6.10 -2.33
CA TYR A 75 -4.80 -6.71 -0.99
C TYR A 75 -5.00 -8.23 -1.07
N PHE A 76 -5.95 -8.63 -1.92
CA PHE A 76 -6.23 -10.04 -2.13
C PHE A 76 -5.03 -10.75 -2.75
N LEU A 77 -4.45 -10.20 -3.82
CA LEU A 77 -3.31 -10.83 -4.51
C LEU A 77 -2.06 -10.94 -3.61
N SER A 78 -1.76 -9.92 -2.82
CA SER A 78 -0.59 -9.96 -1.93
C SER A 78 -0.74 -11.04 -0.86
N LEU A 79 -1.94 -11.21 -0.31
CA LEU A 79 -2.20 -12.14 0.79
C LEU A 79 -2.58 -13.55 0.31
N ALA A 80 -3.60 -13.66 -0.54
CA ALA A 80 -4.23 -14.93 -0.91
C ALA A 80 -3.27 -15.90 -1.61
N GLY A 81 -2.22 -15.40 -2.27
CA GLY A 81 -1.25 -16.27 -2.90
C GLY A 81 -0.39 -17.09 -1.93
N PHE A 82 -0.40 -16.78 -0.63
CA PHE A 82 0.25 -17.59 0.41
C PHE A 82 -0.71 -18.50 1.18
N LEU A 83 -2.03 -18.32 0.98
CA LEU A 83 -3.03 -19.01 1.78
C LEU A 83 -3.24 -20.45 1.31
N THR A 84 -3.29 -21.35 2.28
CA THR A 84 -3.52 -22.78 2.12
C THR A 84 -4.24 -23.28 3.38
N LEU A 85 -4.95 -24.40 3.31
CA LEU A 85 -5.77 -24.87 4.44
C LEU A 85 -4.96 -25.34 5.65
N ASP A 86 -3.69 -25.68 5.45
CA ASP A 86 -2.75 -26.15 6.46
C ASP A 86 -2.05 -25.01 7.24
N LYS A 87 -2.16 -23.76 6.78
CA LYS A 87 -1.53 -22.60 7.43
C LYS A 87 -2.52 -21.82 8.27
N ILE A 88 -2.03 -21.26 9.38
CA ILE A 88 -2.80 -20.30 10.18
C ILE A 88 -2.58 -18.89 9.62
N LEU A 89 -3.66 -18.18 9.33
CA LEU A 89 -3.63 -16.78 8.93
C LEU A 89 -3.75 -15.85 10.14
N HIS A 90 -2.68 -15.16 10.47
CA HIS A 90 -2.65 -14.08 11.46
C HIS A 90 -2.93 -12.74 10.79
N TYR A 91 -3.79 -11.91 11.40
CA TYR A 91 -4.10 -10.57 10.90
C TYR A 91 -4.39 -9.61 12.06
N GLY A 92 -4.23 -8.31 11.84
CA GLY A 92 -4.52 -7.29 12.87
C GLY A 92 -6.00 -6.92 12.91
N ALA A 93 -6.55 -6.69 14.11
CA ALA A 93 -7.94 -6.23 14.27
C ALA A 93 -8.24 -4.87 13.59
N GLY A 94 -7.20 -4.08 13.30
CA GLY A 94 -7.28 -2.80 12.58
C GLY A 94 -6.92 -2.87 11.10
N ASP A 95 -6.75 -4.07 10.53
CA ASP A 95 -6.36 -4.23 9.12
C ASP A 95 -7.44 -3.68 8.17
N ARG A 96 -7.00 -3.26 6.98
CA ARG A 96 -7.87 -2.63 5.99
C ARG A 96 -8.97 -3.58 5.53
N SER A 97 -10.14 -3.05 5.18
CA SER A 97 -11.30 -3.82 4.74
C SER A 97 -11.03 -4.84 3.63
N GLY A 98 -10.11 -4.57 2.70
CA GLY A 98 -9.68 -5.52 1.66
C GLY A 98 -8.97 -6.77 2.21
N VAL A 99 -8.13 -6.59 3.24
CA VAL A 99 -7.49 -7.70 3.97
C VAL A 99 -8.56 -8.47 4.74
N ILE A 100 -9.43 -7.77 5.48
CA ILE A 100 -10.53 -8.40 6.24
C ILE A 100 -11.47 -9.19 5.34
N ALA A 101 -11.77 -8.70 4.13
CA ALA A 101 -12.56 -9.43 3.15
C ALA A 101 -11.87 -10.73 2.71
N THR A 102 -10.56 -10.71 2.53
CA THR A 102 -9.74 -11.90 2.20
C THR A 102 -9.67 -12.88 3.37
N VAL A 103 -9.54 -12.38 4.59
CA VAL A 103 -9.60 -13.20 5.82
C VAL A 103 -10.96 -13.90 5.92
N ARG A 104 -12.07 -13.18 5.70
CA ARG A 104 -13.42 -13.74 5.77
C ARG A 104 -13.72 -14.79 4.70
N SER A 105 -13.04 -14.73 3.55
CA SER A 105 -13.18 -15.74 2.50
C SER A 105 -12.24 -16.94 2.65
N HIS A 106 -11.26 -16.85 3.55
CA HIS A 106 -10.34 -17.95 3.85
C HIS A 106 -11.04 -19.05 4.66
N GLN A 107 -10.91 -20.30 4.21
CA GLN A 107 -11.53 -21.47 4.85
C GLN A 107 -10.62 -22.15 5.91
N GLY A 108 -9.33 -21.79 5.96
CA GLY A 108 -8.40 -22.31 6.96
C GLY A 108 -8.49 -21.58 8.29
N ALA A 109 -7.64 -21.96 9.23
CA ALA A 109 -7.62 -21.35 10.56
C ALA A 109 -7.14 -19.89 10.49
N THR A 110 -7.83 -19.00 11.20
CA THR A 110 -7.46 -17.59 11.33
C THR A 110 -7.21 -17.24 12.80
N ASN A 111 -6.37 -16.22 13.04
CA ASN A 111 -6.13 -15.69 14.37
C ASN A 111 -6.01 -14.15 14.31
N GLU A 112 -6.97 -13.47 14.90
CA GLU A 112 -6.97 -12.01 15.01
C GLU A 112 -6.04 -11.54 16.13
N ILE A 113 -5.19 -10.55 15.84
CA ILE A 113 -4.29 -9.93 16.80
C ILE A 113 -4.87 -8.58 17.22
N ALA A 114 -5.11 -8.43 18.52
CA ALA A 114 -5.63 -7.19 19.11
C ALA A 114 -4.67 -6.00 18.89
N LEU A 115 -5.22 -4.79 19.00
CA LEU A 115 -4.43 -3.57 18.97
C LEU A 115 -4.04 -3.12 20.39
N LEU A 116 -2.91 -2.43 20.48
CA LEU A 116 -2.54 -1.62 21.64
C LEU A 116 -3.36 -0.32 21.67
N PRO A 117 -3.46 0.36 22.82
CA PRO A 117 -4.16 1.65 22.92
C PRO A 117 -3.65 2.75 21.98
N ASP A 118 -2.41 2.62 21.47
CA ASP A 118 -1.81 3.56 20.51
C ASP A 118 -2.12 3.21 19.04
N GLY A 119 -2.94 2.18 18.80
CA GLY A 119 -3.38 1.73 17.48
C GLY A 119 -2.46 0.74 16.79
N ARG A 120 -1.32 0.36 17.39
CA ARG A 120 -0.39 -0.63 16.82
C ARG A 120 -0.83 -2.06 17.14
N ILE A 121 -0.40 -3.02 16.32
CA ILE A 121 -0.65 -4.45 16.53
C ILE A 121 0.07 -4.93 17.80
N ASN A 122 -0.68 -5.61 18.69
CA ASN A 122 -0.14 -6.18 19.93
C ASN A 122 0.51 -7.56 19.68
N PHE A 123 1.70 -7.55 19.07
CA PHE A 123 2.46 -8.78 18.83
C PHE A 123 2.83 -9.56 20.10
N ALA A 124 2.91 -8.90 21.27
CA ALA A 124 3.19 -9.59 22.53
C ALA A 124 2.06 -10.54 22.95
N SER A 125 0.83 -10.25 22.53
CA SER A 125 -0.33 -11.14 22.71
C SER A 125 -0.49 -12.17 21.60
N ALA A 126 0.28 -12.04 20.51
CA ALA A 126 0.16 -12.90 19.34
C ALA A 126 1.01 -14.17 19.49
N ALA A 127 0.36 -15.32 19.63
CA ALA A 127 1.01 -16.62 19.52
C ALA A 127 1.20 -17.01 18.03
N ILE A 128 2.13 -16.34 17.34
CA ILE A 128 2.44 -16.65 15.93
C ILE A 128 3.22 -17.96 15.87
N LYS A 129 2.66 -18.95 15.16
CA LYS A 129 3.24 -20.29 15.03
C LYS A 129 4.07 -20.42 13.75
N GLU A 130 4.87 -21.48 13.68
CA GLU A 130 5.48 -21.93 12.43
C GLU A 130 4.41 -22.23 11.37
N SER A 131 4.84 -22.29 10.12
CA SER A 131 4.00 -22.65 8.96
C SER A 131 2.71 -21.82 8.90
N SER A 132 2.86 -20.51 9.10
CA SER A 132 1.76 -19.55 9.17
C SER A 132 1.95 -18.42 8.17
N VAL A 133 0.89 -17.61 8.00
CA VAL A 133 0.90 -16.39 7.18
C VAL A 133 0.52 -15.21 8.07
N LEU A 134 1.21 -14.08 7.95
CA LEU A 134 0.88 -12.84 8.63
C LEU A 134 0.48 -11.79 7.59
N ALA A 135 -0.76 -11.31 7.68
CA ALA A 135 -1.15 -10.04 7.08
C ALA A 135 -0.66 -8.91 8.01
N LEU A 136 0.17 -8.01 7.47
CA LEU A 136 0.71 -6.87 8.20
C LEU A 136 0.30 -5.57 7.53
N GLN A 137 -0.64 -4.84 8.11
CA GLN A 137 -0.81 -3.43 7.77
C GLN A 137 0.40 -2.63 8.26
N LEU A 138 1.23 -2.10 7.34
CA LEU A 138 2.47 -1.38 7.69
C LEU A 138 2.16 -0.07 8.42
N ALA A 139 1.16 0.66 7.94
CA ALA A 139 0.62 1.81 8.63
C ALA A 139 -0.90 1.86 8.47
N ASN A 140 -1.59 2.18 9.55
CA ASN A 140 -3.04 2.32 9.53
C ASN A 140 -3.44 3.64 8.86
N GLY A 141 -4.29 3.54 7.83
CA GLY A 141 -4.72 4.70 7.02
C GLY A 141 -5.68 5.66 7.72
N GLU A 142 -6.17 5.31 8.91
CA GLU A 142 -7.11 6.14 9.68
C GLU A 142 -6.38 6.83 10.84
N SER A 143 -5.72 6.06 11.70
CA SER A 143 -4.99 6.57 12.88
C SER A 143 -3.56 7.03 12.57
N GLY A 144 -2.98 6.59 11.46
CA GLY A 144 -1.57 6.79 11.14
C GLY A 144 -0.60 5.94 11.96
N ALA A 145 -1.07 5.05 12.84
CA ALA A 145 -0.21 4.17 13.62
C ALA A 145 0.67 3.31 12.70
N ILE A 146 1.98 3.28 12.94
CA ILE A 146 2.95 2.51 12.16
C ILE A 146 3.30 1.23 12.92
N ASN A 147 3.09 0.09 12.27
CA ASN A 147 3.39 -1.21 12.84
C ASN A 147 4.84 -1.63 12.53
N ALA A 148 5.46 -2.33 13.47
CA ALA A 148 6.79 -2.90 13.31
C ALA A 148 6.75 -4.38 13.70
N LEU A 149 7.42 -5.21 12.90
CA LEU A 149 7.57 -6.63 13.21
C LEU A 149 8.44 -6.83 14.45
N PRO A 150 8.12 -7.80 15.33
CA PRO A 150 9.01 -8.18 16.41
C PRO A 150 10.27 -8.86 15.86
N LYS A 151 11.35 -8.85 16.64
CA LYS A 151 12.64 -9.44 16.23
C LYS A 151 12.59 -10.96 16.10
N ASN A 152 11.81 -11.60 16.96
CA ASN A 152 11.72 -13.06 17.04
C ASN A 152 10.41 -13.49 16.39
N LEU A 153 10.49 -13.90 15.14
CA LEU A 153 9.39 -14.48 14.38
C LEU A 153 9.85 -15.83 13.81
N PRO A 154 8.95 -16.82 13.68
CA PRO A 154 9.26 -18.07 13.00
C PRO A 154 9.92 -17.82 11.63
N GLU A 155 10.91 -18.63 11.27
CA GLU A 155 11.68 -18.45 10.03
C GLU A 155 10.82 -18.70 8.78
N ASP A 156 9.88 -19.65 8.87
CA ASP A 156 8.99 -20.05 7.79
C ASP A 156 7.67 -19.23 7.72
N LEU A 157 7.51 -18.23 8.58
CA LEU A 157 6.39 -17.30 8.55
C LEU A 157 6.45 -16.43 7.29
N LEU A 158 5.41 -16.54 6.46
CA LEU A 158 5.22 -15.69 5.28
C LEU A 158 4.51 -14.39 5.67
N ILE A 159 5.02 -13.24 5.23
CA ILE A 159 4.52 -11.93 5.62
C ILE A 159 4.04 -11.17 4.38
N ALA A 160 2.72 -10.94 4.33
CA ALA A 160 2.07 -10.12 3.33
C ALA A 160 1.83 -8.71 3.88
N VAL A 161 2.55 -7.72 3.34
CA VAL A 161 2.52 -6.35 3.84
C VAL A 161 1.48 -5.52 3.08
N ASP A 162 0.53 -4.94 3.78
CA ASP A 162 -0.29 -3.84 3.27
C ASP A 162 0.43 -2.52 3.51
N ALA A 163 1.07 -2.00 2.46
CA ALA A 163 1.74 -0.69 2.43
C ALA A 163 0.92 0.35 1.65
N THR A 164 -0.38 0.13 1.45
CA THR A 164 -1.23 1.00 0.63
C THR A 164 -1.49 2.37 1.25
N ALA A 165 -1.42 2.49 2.58
CA ALA A 165 -1.53 3.78 3.26
C ALA A 165 -0.17 4.47 3.44
N SER A 166 0.89 3.70 3.73
CA SER A 166 2.24 4.25 3.92
C SER A 166 2.91 4.65 2.61
N GLY A 167 2.62 3.93 1.52
CA GLY A 167 3.29 4.10 0.24
C GLY A 167 4.81 4.05 0.39
N ALA A 168 5.48 5.03 -0.22
CA ALA A 168 6.93 5.17 -0.16
C ALA A 168 7.44 5.97 1.07
N ARG A 169 6.56 6.40 1.98
CA ARG A 169 6.98 7.15 3.18
C ARG A 169 7.69 6.27 4.18
N ILE A 170 7.20 5.04 4.35
CA ILE A 170 7.73 4.06 5.30
C ILE A 170 8.32 2.89 4.51
N PRO A 171 9.58 2.53 4.73
CA PRO A 171 10.18 1.39 4.05
C PRO A 171 9.48 0.09 4.48
N LEU A 172 9.45 -0.89 3.57
CA LEU A 172 9.06 -2.24 3.93
C LEU A 172 9.96 -2.78 5.06
N PRO A 173 9.44 -3.63 5.97
CA PRO A 173 10.26 -4.29 6.97
C PRO A 173 11.34 -5.15 6.33
N ALA A 174 12.43 -5.44 7.05
CA ALA A 174 13.53 -6.25 6.51
C ALA A 174 13.09 -7.65 6.03
N ARG A 175 12.13 -8.24 6.77
CA ARG A 175 11.41 -9.46 6.40
C ARG A 175 10.04 -9.12 5.82
N TRP A 176 9.82 -9.54 4.59
CA TRP A 176 8.55 -9.46 3.87
C TRP A 176 8.58 -10.47 2.72
N ASP A 177 7.42 -10.97 2.31
CA ASP A 177 7.29 -11.97 1.24
C ASP A 177 6.45 -11.46 0.08
N SER A 178 5.43 -10.65 0.37
CA SER A 178 4.70 -9.83 -0.60
C SER A 178 4.36 -8.45 0.00
N ALA A 179 4.07 -7.48 -0.86
CA ALA A 179 3.57 -6.18 -0.44
C ALA A 179 2.55 -5.62 -1.43
N ALA A 180 1.55 -4.90 -0.94
CA ALA A 180 0.60 -4.15 -1.76
C ALA A 180 0.81 -2.64 -1.58
N PHE A 181 0.79 -1.89 -2.69
CA PHE A 181 0.91 -0.44 -2.71
C PHE A 181 -0.22 0.18 -3.53
N ASP A 182 -0.63 1.39 -3.15
CA ASP A 182 -1.59 2.22 -3.86
C ASP A 182 -0.88 3.50 -4.33
N SER A 183 -1.02 3.80 -5.62
CA SER A 183 -0.42 4.99 -6.26
C SER A 183 -0.79 6.30 -5.56
N ARG A 184 -1.98 6.37 -4.95
CA ARG A 184 -2.44 7.55 -4.22
C ARG A 184 -1.61 7.86 -2.97
N ALA A 185 -0.89 6.89 -2.42
CA ALA A 185 -0.06 7.08 -1.23
C ALA A 185 1.15 7.99 -1.48
N TRP A 186 1.56 8.16 -2.73
CA TRP A 186 2.61 9.09 -3.16
C TRP A 186 2.08 10.17 -4.12
N ALA A 187 0.80 10.54 -3.99
CA ALA A 187 0.14 11.54 -4.83
C ALA A 187 0.13 11.17 -6.33
N GLY A 188 0.17 9.87 -6.66
CA GLY A 188 -0.11 9.37 -8.00
C GLY A 188 -1.61 9.22 -8.29
N PRO A 189 -1.99 8.81 -9.50
CA PRO A 189 -3.38 8.64 -9.87
C PRO A 189 -4.06 7.46 -9.15
N GLY A 190 -5.38 7.55 -8.97
CA GLY A 190 -6.20 6.39 -8.60
C GLY A 190 -6.34 5.38 -9.75
N GLY A 191 -6.77 4.16 -9.44
CA GLY A 191 -6.91 3.08 -10.44
C GLY A 191 -5.60 2.40 -10.83
N LEU A 192 -4.56 2.55 -10.00
CA LEU A 192 -3.29 1.84 -10.16
C LEU A 192 -2.78 1.38 -8.79
N ALA A 193 -2.55 0.09 -8.66
CA ALA A 193 -1.88 -0.51 -7.51
C ALA A 193 -0.74 -1.43 -7.98
N ILE A 194 0.16 -1.69 -7.04
CA ILE A 194 1.34 -2.53 -7.25
C ILE A 194 1.29 -3.66 -6.24
N VAL A 195 1.53 -4.88 -6.70
CA VAL A 195 1.78 -6.04 -5.86
C VAL A 195 3.23 -6.45 -6.06
N ALA A 196 4.04 -6.32 -5.02
CA ALA A 196 5.41 -6.82 -5.01
C ALA A 196 5.43 -8.24 -4.44
N ILE A 197 6.09 -9.18 -5.10
CA ILE A 197 6.19 -10.58 -4.70
C ILE A 197 7.68 -10.94 -4.62
N ARG A 198 8.23 -10.97 -3.41
CA ARG A 198 9.63 -11.33 -3.16
C ARG A 198 9.82 -12.84 -3.08
N ASN A 199 8.90 -13.53 -2.40
CA ASN A 199 8.99 -14.98 -2.19
C ASN A 199 8.10 -15.73 -3.20
N SER A 200 8.49 -15.68 -4.47
CA SER A 200 7.71 -16.25 -5.57
C SER A 200 7.59 -17.78 -5.51
N ALA A 201 8.51 -18.48 -4.85
CA ALA A 201 8.46 -19.93 -4.69
C ALA A 201 7.31 -20.39 -3.79
N HIS A 202 6.92 -19.56 -2.82
CA HIS A 202 5.81 -19.85 -1.90
C HIS A 202 4.50 -19.16 -2.30
N TRP A 203 4.53 -18.25 -3.27
CA TRP A 203 3.36 -17.53 -3.76
C TRP A 203 2.73 -18.23 -4.96
N LYS A 204 1.43 -18.49 -4.92
CA LYS A 204 0.66 -19.05 -6.04
C LYS A 204 -0.41 -18.06 -6.48
N ASN A 205 -0.64 -17.94 -7.79
CA ASN A 205 -1.70 -17.06 -8.30
C ASN A 205 -3.07 -17.56 -7.79
N PRO A 206 -3.79 -16.77 -6.97
CA PRO A 206 -5.07 -17.17 -6.39
C PRO A 206 -6.26 -16.99 -7.36
N LEU A 207 -6.02 -16.45 -8.56
CA LEU A 207 -7.03 -16.26 -9.60
C LEU A 207 -7.00 -17.41 -10.62
N PRO A 208 -8.08 -17.61 -11.41
CA PRO A 208 -8.10 -18.61 -12.47
C PRO A 208 -6.90 -18.51 -13.41
N HIS A 209 -6.23 -19.64 -13.64
CA HIS A 209 -5.03 -19.67 -14.47
C HIS A 209 -5.38 -19.50 -15.95
N ILE A 210 -4.95 -18.37 -16.52
CA ILE A 210 -5.02 -18.14 -17.98
C ILE A 210 -3.73 -18.56 -18.69
N SER A 211 -2.60 -18.65 -17.97
CA SER A 211 -1.35 -19.22 -18.45
C SER A 211 -0.38 -19.45 -17.27
N SER A 212 0.63 -20.30 -17.48
CA SER A 212 1.70 -20.55 -16.48
C SER A 212 2.64 -19.36 -16.29
N ALA A 213 2.73 -18.46 -17.26
CA ALA A 213 3.66 -17.31 -17.24
C ALA A 213 3.08 -16.06 -16.57
N ARG A 214 1.75 -15.94 -16.40
CA ARG A 214 1.11 -14.74 -15.84
C ARG A 214 0.80 -14.93 -14.37
N ARG A 215 1.44 -14.11 -13.53
CA ARG A 215 1.13 -14.03 -12.09
C ARG A 215 -0.18 -13.30 -11.82
N THR A 216 -0.54 -12.31 -12.64
CA THR A 216 -1.79 -11.53 -12.50
C THR A 216 -2.42 -11.18 -13.85
N TYR A 217 -3.67 -10.72 -13.85
CA TYR A 217 -4.29 -10.12 -15.04
C TYR A 217 -3.64 -8.76 -15.33
N GLY A 218 -3.31 -8.48 -16.59
CA GLY A 218 -2.44 -7.36 -16.98
C GLY A 218 -3.08 -6.34 -17.92
N THR A 219 -4.31 -5.92 -17.67
CA THR A 219 -5.04 -4.89 -18.45
C THR A 219 -5.06 -3.53 -17.78
N TYR A 220 -4.08 -3.24 -16.92
CA TYR A 220 -3.94 -1.94 -16.28
C TYR A 220 -3.65 -0.83 -17.31
N SER A 221 -3.97 0.41 -16.96
CA SER A 221 -3.74 1.56 -17.82
C SER A 221 -2.26 1.95 -17.85
N LEU A 222 -1.64 1.91 -19.03
CA LEU A 222 -0.26 2.37 -19.22
C LEU A 222 -0.10 3.87 -18.90
N PRO A 223 -1.01 4.79 -19.32
CA PRO A 223 -0.94 6.18 -18.89
C PRO A 223 -0.94 6.38 -17.37
N LEU A 224 -1.76 5.62 -16.63
CA LEU A 224 -1.77 5.69 -15.15
C LEU A 224 -0.45 5.16 -14.56
N LEU A 225 0.13 4.11 -15.15
CA LEU A 225 1.44 3.59 -14.75
C LEU A 225 2.53 4.66 -14.90
N LEU A 226 2.60 5.33 -16.05
CA LEU A 226 3.59 6.38 -16.31
C LEU A 226 3.41 7.56 -15.35
N ALA A 227 2.17 8.02 -15.17
CA ALA A 227 1.86 9.10 -14.24
C ALA A 227 2.20 8.74 -12.78
N SER A 228 1.95 7.51 -12.35
CA SER A 228 2.34 7.03 -11.02
C SER A 228 3.85 6.99 -10.83
N ALA A 229 4.61 6.56 -11.85
CA ALA A 229 6.07 6.56 -11.78
C ALA A 229 6.63 7.98 -11.63
N VAL A 230 6.11 8.94 -12.42
CA VAL A 230 6.49 10.36 -12.31
C VAL A 230 6.11 10.94 -10.94
N ALA A 231 4.92 10.60 -10.43
CA ALA A 231 4.50 11.01 -9.09
C ALA A 231 5.48 10.54 -8.01
N LEU A 232 5.86 9.26 -8.08
CA LEU A 232 6.75 8.65 -7.08
C LEU A 232 8.19 9.17 -7.17
N GLU A 233 8.73 9.36 -8.38
CA GLU A 233 10.06 9.94 -8.59
C GLU A 233 10.16 11.36 -7.99
N ASN A 234 9.05 12.09 -8.01
CA ASN A 234 8.95 13.45 -7.49
C ASN A 234 8.34 13.49 -6.08
N PHE A 235 8.16 12.35 -5.43
CA PHE A 235 7.57 12.27 -4.10
C PHE A 235 8.61 12.62 -3.03
N LYS A 236 8.60 13.87 -2.59
CA LYS A 236 9.50 14.41 -1.57
C LYS A 236 8.68 15.04 -0.44
N PRO A 237 8.11 14.23 0.46
CA PRO A 237 7.22 14.76 1.48
C PRO A 237 7.99 15.61 2.51
N GLU A 238 7.44 16.78 2.84
CA GLU A 238 8.00 17.68 3.86
C GLU A 238 7.55 17.28 5.27
N ASP A 239 7.86 16.05 5.69
CA ASP A 239 7.27 15.43 6.88
C ASP A 239 7.45 16.22 8.17
N ARG A 240 8.58 16.93 8.33
CA ARG A 240 8.80 17.84 9.47
C ARG A 240 7.81 19.01 9.47
N THR A 241 7.61 19.64 8.31
CA THR A 241 6.67 20.75 8.16
C THR A 241 5.24 20.27 8.36
N ILE A 242 4.87 19.13 7.76
CA ILE A 242 3.56 18.52 7.89
C ILE A 242 3.26 18.19 9.35
N ARG A 243 4.22 17.58 10.08
CA ARG A 243 4.06 17.26 11.50
C ARG A 243 3.87 18.51 12.37
N ARG A 244 4.54 19.62 12.06
CA ARG A 244 4.32 20.91 12.73
C ARG A 244 2.88 21.42 12.53
N TYR A 245 2.32 21.29 11.33
CA TYR A 245 0.91 21.66 11.09
C TYR A 245 -0.05 20.70 11.81
N ASN A 246 0.26 19.41 11.85
CA ASN A 246 -0.51 18.42 12.61
C ASN A 246 -0.54 18.78 14.10
N GLU A 247 0.62 19.09 14.70
CA GLU A 247 0.72 19.57 16.09
C GLU A 247 -0.14 20.81 16.35
N GLN A 248 -0.12 21.78 15.43
CA GLN A 248 -0.95 22.99 15.52
C GLN A 248 -2.44 22.66 15.51
N ILE A 249 -2.89 21.75 14.63
CA ILE A 249 -4.28 21.28 14.58
C ILE A 249 -4.65 20.61 15.91
N ARG A 250 -3.84 19.64 16.37
CA ARG A 250 -4.10 18.91 17.62
C ARG A 250 -4.19 19.84 18.82
N THR A 251 -3.28 20.79 18.94
CA THR A 251 -3.25 21.78 20.04
C THR A 251 -4.48 22.68 20.00
N THR A 252 -4.84 23.17 18.82
CA THR A 252 -6.02 24.04 18.65
C THR A 252 -7.31 23.29 19.00
N VAL A 253 -7.46 22.07 18.51
CA VAL A 253 -8.64 21.23 18.79
C VAL A 253 -8.74 20.91 20.28
N LYS A 254 -7.65 20.51 20.92
CA LYS A 254 -7.66 20.21 22.37
C LYS A 254 -7.95 21.43 23.24
N SER A 255 -7.52 22.62 22.81
CA SER A 255 -7.83 23.87 23.52
C SER A 255 -9.32 24.22 23.39
N ALA A 256 -9.91 24.07 22.20
CA ALA A 256 -11.31 24.40 21.95
C ALA A 256 -12.29 23.34 22.47
N ILE A 257 -11.91 22.06 22.40
CA ILE A 257 -12.73 20.90 22.77
C ILE A 257 -11.87 19.94 23.60
N PRO A 258 -11.75 20.16 24.93
CA PRO A 258 -10.88 19.36 25.81
C PRO A 258 -11.15 17.85 25.75
N ASP A 259 -12.41 17.47 25.57
CA ASP A 259 -12.88 16.08 25.52
C ASP A 259 -12.64 15.39 24.17
N ALA A 260 -12.18 16.12 23.14
CA ALA A 260 -11.85 15.53 21.84
C ALA A 260 -10.75 14.48 21.98
N ILE A 261 -10.95 13.27 21.46
CA ILE A 261 -9.94 12.21 21.47
C ILE A 261 -9.17 12.28 20.16
N ILE A 262 -7.84 12.23 20.24
CA ILE A 262 -6.97 12.27 19.06
C ILE A 262 -6.25 10.94 18.97
N ALA A 263 -6.50 10.20 17.88
CA ALA A 263 -5.84 8.92 17.65
C ALA A 263 -4.43 9.11 17.05
N GLY A 264 -3.54 8.17 17.37
CA GLY A 264 -2.16 8.14 16.87
C GLY A 264 -1.23 9.10 17.62
N ASN A 265 -0.01 8.65 17.90
CA ASN A 265 1.03 9.45 18.55
C ASN A 265 1.62 10.49 17.56
N LEU A 266 1.77 11.74 18.00
CA LEU A 266 2.21 12.86 17.14
C LEU A 266 3.60 12.62 16.54
N ASP A 267 4.50 11.93 17.22
CA ASP A 267 5.90 11.78 16.78
C ASP A 267 6.10 10.51 15.96
N THR A 268 5.38 9.43 16.32
CA THR A 268 5.61 8.10 15.74
C THR A 268 4.58 7.68 14.70
N ALA A 269 3.44 8.37 14.59
CA ALA A 269 2.45 8.11 13.54
C ALA A 269 2.83 8.80 12.21
N MET A 270 2.16 8.38 11.13
CA MET A 270 2.27 9.03 9.82
C MET A 270 1.96 10.53 9.93
N PRO A 271 2.83 11.42 9.43
CA PRO A 271 2.77 12.85 9.74
C PRO A 271 1.55 13.55 9.13
N HIS A 272 1.08 13.07 7.99
CA HIS A 272 -0.01 13.67 7.21
C HIS A 272 -1.41 13.21 7.64
N LEU A 273 -1.52 12.34 8.65
CA LEU A 273 -2.80 11.86 9.17
C LEU A 273 -3.08 12.43 10.56
N VAL A 274 -4.32 12.85 10.76
CA VAL A 274 -4.86 13.24 12.06
C VAL A 274 -6.29 12.72 12.13
N SER A 275 -6.57 11.89 13.12
CA SER A 275 -7.91 11.37 13.37
C SER A 275 -8.42 11.92 14.69
N LEU A 276 -9.61 12.50 14.64
CA LEU A 276 -10.25 13.24 15.71
C LEU A 276 -11.60 12.61 15.97
N VAL A 277 -11.90 12.33 17.24
CA VAL A 277 -13.21 11.88 17.71
C VAL A 277 -13.74 12.94 18.66
N PHE A 278 -14.98 13.37 18.45
CA PHE A 278 -15.68 14.32 19.30
C PHE A 278 -16.80 13.59 20.02
N PRO A 279 -16.61 13.18 21.29
CA PRO A 279 -17.63 12.47 22.03
C PRO A 279 -18.86 13.36 22.27
N GLY A 280 -20.06 12.78 22.15
CA GLY A 280 -21.30 13.45 22.55
C GLY A 280 -21.79 14.56 21.61
N THR A 281 -21.23 14.69 20.41
CA THR A 281 -21.79 15.49 19.31
C THR A 281 -22.80 14.71 18.48
#